data_AF-A0A2T2SKQ5-F1
#
_entry.id   AF-A0A2T2SKQ5-F1
#
_cell.length_a   1.000
_cell.length_b   1.000
_cell.length_c   1.000
_cell.angle_alpha   90.00
_cell.angle_beta   90.00
_cell.angle_gamma   90.00
#
_symmetry.space_group_name_H-M   'P 1'
#
loop_
_entity.id
_entity.type
_entity.pdbx_description
1 polymer ?
#
loop_
_entity_poly.entity_id
_entity_poly.type
_entity_poly.pdbx_seq_one_letter_code
_entity_poly.pdbx_strand_id
1 'polypeptide(L)'
;MDERANGSAGGTEVPLPWNDGPHPVRHLVRFSRGGVDTRAVSPYPVRIDHPSLPLRIAVPVVVPHASLPNPVRHYPGWASRLAYGLLLGVLSTAAVLLVAGADVETRATGLRLWAFVGAGVFAMAPPNVLFPDPNVSMVQRLNWRPWRLVRYQGRRLGPLLVLVAVPAFLMAYGDPSEPLRGLGRKTAVLGQVLLLLGGTALDSFVHFGTLGTRSQAWHEGRAGQWYARAVEEKGQGLNLPRGLVPALFATTRCFTVAVGAVLLTTAAAQLGRGFLAWMPGLLLLGWAGTRLWRHRAAYDRHFYHTTAFYAEVLGGGTVAATDRAPVPYDALYWVPSRWRPATWASVRQLDRRLPLGRLVAVAHLGLWLFCIRGVAPAVITTYLLVVMTGQVAACALLGTDAAAPRPFQRAMQSVGDWVGTRTFVNLRWFGPHVGSLVLVALFGDAYGLPWVGTWAAVHLALSVGAAAAVTLAAEGTARSAA
;
A
#
# COMPACT_ATOMS: atom_id res chain seq x y z
N MET A 1 24.46 -23.88 -73.16
CA MET A 1 25.21 -23.51 -71.94
C MET A 1 24.20 -23.49 -70.80
N ASP A 2 23.78 -24.63 -70.23
CA ASP A 2 24.50 -25.86 -69.78
C ASP A 2 25.15 -25.62 -68.41
N GLU A 3 25.09 -26.50 -67.40
CA GLU A 3 24.39 -27.79 -67.19
C GLU A 3 24.18 -27.99 -65.65
N ARG A 4 23.28 -28.87 -65.13
CA ARG A 4 23.52 -30.28 -64.69
C ARG A 4 24.94 -30.58 -64.14
N ALA A 5 25.21 -31.40 -63.11
CA ALA A 5 24.47 -32.06 -62.01
C ALA A 5 25.56 -32.49 -60.96
N ASN A 6 25.51 -33.49 -60.04
CA ASN A 6 24.59 -34.56 -59.61
C ASN A 6 25.00 -35.07 -58.19
N GLY A 7 24.26 -36.01 -57.59
CA GLY A 7 24.69 -36.86 -56.45
C GLY A 7 24.07 -36.51 -55.08
N SER A 8 23.45 -37.37 -54.26
CA SER A 8 23.35 -38.85 -54.14
C SER A 8 24.61 -39.59 -53.63
N ALA A 9 24.56 -40.56 -52.70
CA ALA A 9 23.51 -41.00 -51.76
C ALA A 9 24.11 -42.01 -50.74
N GLY A 10 23.39 -42.29 -49.64
CA GLY A 10 23.66 -43.40 -48.70
C GLY A 10 24.44 -43.02 -47.43
N GLY A 11 24.30 -43.73 -46.30
CA GLY A 11 23.31 -44.78 -45.98
C GLY A 11 23.87 -45.99 -45.25
N THR A 12 23.88 -45.95 -43.91
CA THR A 12 24.09 -47.13 -43.02
C THR A 12 23.24 -46.97 -41.75
N GLU A 13 22.77 -48.08 -41.18
CA GLU A 13 21.74 -48.12 -40.14
C GLU A 13 22.15 -48.90 -38.88
N VAL A 14 21.57 -48.52 -37.73
CA VAL A 14 21.19 -49.41 -36.59
C VAL A 14 22.36 -49.98 -35.74
N PRO A 15 22.20 -50.27 -34.41
CA PRO A 15 20.97 -50.40 -33.61
C PRO A 15 20.80 -49.45 -32.40
N LEU A 16 19.62 -49.58 -31.78
CA LEU A 16 19.13 -48.91 -30.55
C LEU A 16 19.67 -49.59 -29.25
N PRO A 17 19.40 -49.03 -28.05
CA PRO A 17 18.16 -49.40 -27.35
C PRO A 17 17.41 -48.27 -26.60
N TRP A 18 16.07 -48.30 -26.72
CA TRP A 18 14.98 -47.93 -25.76
C TRP A 18 15.07 -46.62 -24.92
N ASN A 19 14.06 -45.74 -24.95
CA ASN A 19 12.80 -45.75 -24.15
C ASN A 19 13.05 -45.74 -22.62
N ASP A 20 12.38 -44.92 -21.79
CA ASP A 20 11.03 -44.32 -21.90
C ASP A 20 10.99 -42.78 -21.71
N GLY A 21 9.83 -42.17 -21.98
CA GLY A 21 9.48 -40.82 -21.53
C GLY A 21 8.01 -40.70 -21.12
N PRO A 22 7.65 -39.88 -20.10
CA PRO A 22 6.26 -39.69 -19.68
C PRO A 22 5.53 -38.65 -20.55
N HIS A 23 4.30 -38.98 -20.96
CA HIS A 23 3.49 -38.18 -21.89
C HIS A 23 2.97 -36.86 -21.28
N PRO A 24 2.79 -35.79 -22.10
CA PRO A 24 1.98 -34.64 -21.70
C PRO A 24 0.49 -35.02 -21.69
N VAL A 25 -0.07 -35.22 -20.49
CA VAL A 25 -1.50 -35.55 -20.32
C VAL A 25 -2.37 -34.36 -20.73
N ARG A 26 -2.87 -34.39 -21.97
CA ARG A 26 -3.90 -33.49 -22.46
C ARG A 26 -5.23 -33.83 -21.78
N HIS A 27 -5.57 -33.12 -20.70
CA HIS A 27 -6.92 -33.15 -20.14
C HIS A 27 -7.91 -32.49 -21.12
N LEU A 28 -8.49 -33.33 -21.98
CA LEU A 28 -9.49 -32.95 -22.96
C LEU A 28 -10.82 -32.69 -22.24
N VAL A 29 -11.08 -31.43 -21.88
CA VAL A 29 -12.30 -31.00 -21.20
C VAL A 29 -13.50 -31.19 -22.12
N ARG A 30 -14.16 -32.33 -21.98
CA ARG A 30 -15.35 -32.71 -22.73
C ARG A 30 -16.54 -31.88 -22.22
N PHE A 31 -16.98 -30.89 -23.00
CA PHE A 31 -18.19 -30.12 -22.72
C PHE A 31 -19.42 -31.05 -22.69
N SER A 32 -19.83 -31.47 -21.50
CA SER A 32 -21.13 -32.11 -21.31
C SER A 32 -22.23 -31.05 -21.40
N ARG A 33 -23.01 -31.07 -22.48
CA ARG A 33 -24.26 -30.31 -22.57
C ARG A 33 -25.33 -30.98 -21.69
N GLY A 34 -25.27 -30.70 -20.39
CA GLY A 34 -26.37 -31.00 -19.47
C GLY A 34 -27.58 -30.14 -19.79
N GLY A 35 -28.42 -30.60 -20.72
CA GLY A 35 -29.74 -30.03 -20.94
C GLY A 35 -30.63 -30.33 -19.74
N VAL A 36 -31.05 -29.29 -19.01
CA VAL A 36 -32.05 -29.43 -17.95
C VAL A 36 -33.42 -29.56 -18.61
N ASP A 37 -34.10 -30.68 -18.37
CA ASP A 37 -35.37 -31.02 -19.01
C ASP A 37 -36.50 -30.15 -18.44
N THR A 38 -37.06 -29.26 -19.26
CA THR A 38 -38.06 -28.26 -18.86
C THR A 38 -39.46 -28.69 -19.25
N ARG A 39 -39.95 -29.79 -18.65
CA ARG A 39 -41.33 -30.27 -18.81
C ARG A 39 -42.01 -30.64 -17.48
N ALA A 40 -43.31 -30.38 -17.44
CA ALA A 40 -44.27 -30.82 -16.41
C ALA A 40 -44.02 -30.38 -14.95
N VAL A 41 -44.30 -29.10 -14.65
CA VAL A 41 -44.87 -28.70 -13.34
C VAL A 41 -46.25 -28.10 -13.60
N SER A 42 -47.25 -28.53 -12.82
CA SER A 42 -48.68 -28.27 -13.10
C SER A 42 -49.14 -26.86 -12.66
N PRO A 43 -49.99 -26.18 -13.43
CA PRO A 43 -50.53 -24.86 -13.07
C PRO A 43 -51.75 -24.99 -12.14
N TYR A 44 -51.54 -24.90 -10.83
CA TYR A 44 -52.61 -24.65 -9.85
C TYR A 44 -52.34 -23.36 -9.07
N PRO A 45 -53.26 -22.37 -9.08
CA PRO A 45 -53.06 -21.11 -8.36
C PRO A 45 -53.34 -21.30 -6.87
N VAL A 46 -52.28 -21.29 -6.04
CA VAL A 46 -52.43 -21.27 -4.58
C VAL A 46 -52.90 -19.87 -4.15
N ARG A 47 -54.21 -19.74 -3.99
CA ARG A 47 -54.86 -18.54 -3.43
C ARG A 47 -54.55 -18.45 -1.93
N ILE A 48 -53.71 -17.50 -1.55
CA ILE A 48 -53.48 -17.14 -0.14
C ILE A 48 -54.28 -15.86 0.14
N ASP A 49 -55.47 -16.03 0.74
CA ASP A 49 -56.30 -14.89 1.13
C ASP A 49 -55.70 -14.20 2.36
N HIS A 50 -55.16 -12.98 2.19
CA HIS A 50 -54.68 -12.15 3.28
C HIS A 50 -55.85 -11.39 3.94
N PRO A 51 -56.06 -11.49 5.28
CA PRO A 51 -57.03 -10.65 5.97
C PRO A 51 -56.58 -9.18 5.95
N SER A 52 -57.54 -8.28 5.70
CA SER A 52 -57.30 -6.85 5.54
C SER A 52 -56.88 -6.17 6.84
N LEU A 53 -55.67 -5.59 6.87
CA LEU A 53 -55.24 -4.66 7.93
C LEU A 53 -55.56 -3.20 7.53
N PRO A 54 -56.05 -2.36 8.47
CA PRO A 54 -56.54 -1.02 8.15
C PRO A 54 -55.41 -0.04 7.82
N LEU A 55 -55.62 0.76 6.78
CA LEU A 55 -54.65 1.72 6.25
C LEU A 55 -54.56 2.97 7.15
N ARG A 56 -53.82 2.86 8.26
CA ARG A 56 -53.52 4.01 9.14
C ARG A 56 -52.60 5.00 8.43
N ILE A 57 -53.17 6.12 7.99
CA ILE A 57 -52.44 7.28 7.49
C ILE A 57 -51.56 7.83 8.63
N ALA A 58 -50.25 7.67 8.51
CA ALA A 58 -49.29 8.22 9.46
C ALA A 58 -49.08 9.71 9.18
N VAL A 59 -49.64 10.57 10.05
CA VAL A 59 -49.38 12.01 10.04
C VAL A 59 -47.88 12.26 10.22
N PRO A 60 -47.22 13.13 9.41
CA PRO A 60 -45.80 13.40 9.56
C PRO A 60 -45.52 14.20 10.84
N VAL A 61 -45.16 13.48 11.91
CA VAL A 61 -44.69 14.10 13.16
C VAL A 61 -43.35 14.79 12.87
N VAL A 62 -43.38 16.13 12.86
CA VAL A 62 -42.17 16.97 12.74
C VAL A 62 -41.41 16.91 14.07
N VAL A 63 -40.59 15.88 14.23
CA VAL A 63 -39.69 15.76 15.39
C VAL A 63 -38.64 16.89 15.28
N PRO A 64 -38.52 17.78 16.30
CA PRO A 64 -37.51 18.84 16.29
C PRO A 64 -36.10 18.24 16.27
N HIS A 65 -35.10 19.04 15.89
CA HIS A 65 -33.72 18.59 15.64
C HIS A 65 -32.98 18.04 16.88
N ALA A 66 -33.31 16.81 17.28
CA ALA A 66 -32.43 15.97 18.06
C ALA A 66 -31.08 15.85 17.34
N SER A 67 -30.00 16.15 18.04
CA SER A 67 -28.64 16.07 17.49
C SER A 67 -28.35 14.62 17.11
N LEU A 68 -28.30 14.34 15.79
CA LEU A 68 -28.07 12.99 15.25
C LEU A 68 -26.92 12.31 16.00
N PRO A 69 -27.11 11.07 16.48
CA PRO A 69 -26.12 10.40 17.31
C PRO A 69 -24.76 10.42 16.60
N ASN A 70 -23.75 10.94 17.30
CA ASN A 70 -22.40 11.04 16.77
C ASN A 70 -21.99 9.66 16.26
N PRO A 71 -21.42 9.53 15.05
CA PRO A 71 -20.99 8.25 14.54
C PRO A 71 -20.14 7.50 15.56
N VAL A 72 -20.37 6.19 15.68
CA VAL A 72 -19.46 5.29 16.40
C VAL A 72 -18.16 5.29 15.61
N ARG A 73 -17.31 6.27 15.91
CA ARG A 73 -16.01 6.41 15.30
C ARG A 73 -15.28 5.11 15.56
N HIS A 74 -14.82 4.46 14.50
CA HIS A 74 -13.54 3.78 14.57
C HIS A 74 -12.48 4.84 14.91
N TYR A 75 -12.41 5.18 16.19
CA TYR A 75 -11.34 5.99 16.72
C TYR A 75 -10.04 5.22 16.44
N PRO A 76 -9.01 5.84 15.85
CA PRO A 76 -7.68 5.28 15.97
C PRO A 76 -7.43 5.10 17.46
N GLY A 77 -7.23 3.84 17.87
CA GLY A 77 -6.94 3.48 19.26
C GLY A 77 -5.70 4.23 19.74
N TRP A 78 -5.51 4.32 21.05
CA TRP A 78 -4.38 5.06 21.63
C TRP A 78 -3.04 4.68 20.97
N ALA A 79 -2.83 3.38 20.69
CA ALA A 79 -1.65 2.86 19.99
C ALA A 79 -1.50 3.38 18.54
N SER A 80 -2.59 3.60 17.80
CA SER A 80 -2.55 4.17 16.45
C SER A 80 -2.26 5.68 16.48
N ARG A 81 -2.75 6.40 17.50
CA ARG A 81 -2.39 7.81 17.72
C ARG A 81 -0.95 7.96 18.17
N LEU A 82 -0.47 7.06 19.03
CA LEU A 82 0.92 6.99 19.47
C LEU A 82 1.84 6.68 18.29
N ALA A 83 1.54 5.68 17.47
CA ALA A 83 2.31 5.36 16.26
C ALA A 83 2.35 6.54 15.27
N TYR A 84 1.23 7.25 15.08
CA TYR A 84 1.21 8.47 14.27
C TYR A 84 2.06 9.60 14.88
N GLY A 85 1.96 9.85 16.19
CA GLY A 85 2.75 10.86 16.89
C GLY A 85 4.25 10.56 16.89
N LEU A 86 4.63 9.29 17.07
CA LEU A 86 6.02 8.83 16.95
C LEU A 86 6.53 9.00 15.52
N LEU A 87 5.77 8.60 14.49
CA LEU A 87 6.18 8.78 13.10
C LEU A 87 6.31 10.26 12.73
N LEU A 88 5.37 11.11 13.17
CA LEU A 88 5.42 12.56 12.98
C LEU A 88 6.64 13.17 13.70
N GLY A 89 6.93 12.74 14.93
CA GLY A 89 8.11 13.16 15.68
C GLY A 89 9.42 12.76 15.01
N VAL A 90 9.54 11.50 14.57
CA VAL A 90 10.71 10.98 13.84
C VAL A 90 10.94 11.75 12.54
N LEU A 91 9.90 12.00 11.74
CA LEU A 91 10.02 12.78 10.50
C LEU A 91 10.31 14.26 10.77
N SER A 92 9.81 14.82 11.87
CA SER A 92 10.08 16.20 12.29
C SER A 92 11.53 16.38 12.73
N THR A 93 12.05 15.47 13.58
CA THR A 93 13.45 15.43 14.01
C THR A 93 14.39 15.19 12.83
N ALA A 94 14.04 14.25 11.93
CA ALA A 94 14.76 14.03 10.67
C ALA A 94 14.84 15.30 9.80
N ALA A 95 13.71 16.02 9.65
CA ALA A 95 13.66 17.26 8.89
C ALA A 95 14.58 18.34 9.47
N VAL A 96 14.57 18.56 10.79
CA VAL A 96 15.48 19.52 11.47
C VAL A 96 16.94 19.12 11.28
N LEU A 97 17.27 17.83 11.44
CA LEU A 97 18.67 17.36 11.39
C LEU A 97 19.25 17.34 9.97
N LEU A 98 18.43 17.13 8.93
CA LEU A 98 18.84 17.28 7.53
C LEU A 98 19.27 18.72 7.16
N VAL A 99 18.76 19.71 7.90
CA VAL A 99 18.98 21.14 7.68
C VAL A 99 19.74 21.83 8.82
N ALA A 100 20.25 21.10 9.81
CA ALA A 100 21.01 21.70 10.91
C ALA A 100 22.29 22.36 10.35
N GLY A 101 22.49 23.66 10.63
CA GLY A 101 23.59 24.45 10.06
C GLY A 101 23.53 24.64 8.53
N ALA A 102 22.44 24.26 7.87
CA ALA A 102 22.31 24.40 6.41
C ALA A 102 21.92 25.82 6.00
N ASP A 103 22.57 26.33 4.96
CA ASP A 103 22.28 27.64 4.40
C ASP A 103 20.90 27.69 3.69
N VAL A 104 20.48 28.89 3.28
CA VAL A 104 19.17 29.10 2.64
C VAL A 104 19.04 28.38 1.28
N GLU A 105 20.12 28.20 0.53
CA GLU A 105 20.19 27.43 -0.72
C GLU A 105 19.99 25.93 -0.46
N THR A 106 20.77 25.36 0.47
CA THR A 106 20.70 23.94 0.86
C THR A 106 19.33 23.60 1.44
N ARG A 107 18.75 24.48 2.27
CA ARG A 107 17.35 24.37 2.74
C ARG A 107 16.35 24.36 1.59
N ALA A 108 16.50 25.27 0.62
CA ALA A 108 15.60 25.33 -0.54
C ALA A 108 15.69 24.06 -1.41
N THR A 109 16.87 23.47 -1.56
CA THR A 109 17.06 22.18 -2.25
C THR A 109 16.49 21.01 -1.46
N GLY A 110 16.73 20.96 -0.15
CA GLY A 110 16.14 19.96 0.75
C GLY A 110 14.60 19.96 0.73
N LEU A 111 13.98 21.15 0.72
CA LEU A 111 12.53 21.32 0.58
C LEU A 111 11.98 20.76 -0.75
N ARG A 112 12.71 20.89 -1.86
CA ARG A 112 12.32 20.32 -3.17
C ARG A 112 12.46 18.80 -3.20
N LEU A 113 13.51 18.26 -2.59
CA LEU A 113 13.65 16.81 -2.39
C LEU A 113 12.53 16.25 -1.49
N TRP A 114 12.15 16.99 -0.45
CA TRP A 114 10.99 16.64 0.38
C TRP A 114 9.67 16.69 -0.39
N ALA A 115 9.51 17.62 -1.33
CA ALA A 115 8.36 17.65 -2.25
C ALA A 115 8.29 16.39 -3.14
N PHE A 116 9.44 15.87 -3.60
CA PHE A 116 9.53 14.60 -4.34
C PHE A 116 9.15 13.39 -3.47
N VAL A 117 9.62 13.33 -2.21
CA VAL A 117 9.20 12.29 -1.25
C VAL A 117 7.69 12.37 -1.00
N GLY A 118 7.16 13.57 -0.77
CA GLY A 118 5.73 13.81 -0.61
C GLY A 118 4.90 13.43 -1.84
N ALA A 119 5.42 13.63 -3.05
CA ALA A 119 4.79 13.17 -4.29
C ALA A 119 4.66 11.64 -4.33
N GLY A 120 5.70 10.90 -3.94
CA GLY A 120 5.64 9.45 -3.76
C GLY A 120 4.61 9.00 -2.72
N VAL A 121 4.57 9.69 -1.57
CA VAL A 121 3.59 9.44 -0.50
C VAL A 121 2.16 9.67 -0.99
N PHE A 122 1.86 10.82 -1.62
CA PHE A 122 0.51 11.12 -2.11
C PHE A 122 0.09 10.33 -3.35
N ALA A 123 1.02 9.75 -4.11
CA ALA A 123 0.67 8.79 -5.17
C ALA A 123 0.26 7.41 -4.59
N MET A 124 0.89 6.97 -3.49
CA MET A 124 0.75 5.60 -2.95
C MET A 124 -0.24 5.48 -1.79
N ALA A 125 -0.33 6.48 -0.92
CA ALA A 125 -1.07 6.39 0.34
C ALA A 125 -2.60 6.54 0.21
N PRO A 126 -3.18 7.43 -0.62
CA PRO A 126 -4.63 7.63 -0.67
C PRO A 126 -5.50 6.38 -0.86
N PRO A 127 -5.20 5.39 -1.74
CA PRO A 127 -6.01 4.18 -1.80
C PRO A 127 -6.01 3.42 -0.47
N ASN A 128 -4.86 3.29 0.18
CA ASN A 128 -4.70 2.59 1.47
C ASN A 128 -5.28 3.38 2.67
N VAL A 129 -5.27 4.72 2.61
CA VAL A 129 -5.76 5.60 3.68
C VAL A 129 -7.28 5.82 3.59
N LEU A 130 -7.87 5.67 2.40
CA LEU A 130 -9.30 5.96 2.16
C LEU A 130 -10.14 4.71 1.91
N PHE A 131 -9.62 3.65 1.29
CA PHE A 131 -10.43 2.55 0.78
C PHE A 131 -9.95 1.15 1.25
N PRO A 132 -10.87 0.24 1.60
CA PRO A 132 -12.30 0.49 1.85
C PRO A 132 -12.52 1.43 3.07
N ASP A 133 -13.66 2.11 3.12
CA ASP A 133 -14.03 2.94 4.28
C ASP A 133 -14.64 2.05 5.39
N PRO A 134 -14.00 1.95 6.58
CA PRO A 134 -14.51 1.07 7.65
C PRO A 134 -15.85 1.53 8.24
N ASN A 135 -16.28 2.77 7.96
CA ASN A 135 -17.55 3.32 8.42
C ASN A 135 -18.63 3.31 7.32
N VAL A 136 -18.39 2.68 6.15
CA VAL A 136 -19.26 2.75 4.97
C VAL A 136 -20.72 2.40 5.28
N SER A 137 -20.97 1.36 6.07
CA SER A 137 -22.32 0.93 6.44
C SER A 137 -23.06 1.96 7.30
N MET A 138 -22.36 2.68 8.17
CA MET A 138 -22.94 3.79 8.94
C MET A 138 -23.18 5.03 8.06
N VAL A 139 -22.23 5.34 7.17
CA VAL A 139 -22.33 6.46 6.22
C VAL A 139 -23.50 6.27 5.24
N GLN A 140 -23.75 5.03 4.80
CA GLN A 140 -24.94 4.63 4.04
C GLN A 140 -26.23 4.85 4.85
N ARG A 141 -26.32 4.31 6.08
CA ARG A 141 -27.51 4.47 6.94
C ARG A 141 -27.83 5.93 7.25
N LEU A 142 -26.82 6.79 7.36
CA LEU A 142 -26.99 8.24 7.59
C LEU A 142 -27.26 9.04 6.29
N ASN A 143 -27.27 8.39 5.12
CA ASN A 143 -27.52 8.97 3.80
C ASN A 143 -26.84 10.34 3.56
N TRP A 144 -25.51 10.39 3.73
CA TRP A 144 -24.78 11.66 3.69
C TRP A 144 -24.73 12.27 2.28
N ARG A 145 -25.24 13.52 2.18
CA ARG A 145 -25.15 14.35 0.97
C ARG A 145 -23.71 14.38 0.40
N PRO A 146 -23.50 14.37 -0.94
CA PRO A 146 -22.19 14.25 -1.58
C PRO A 146 -21.07 15.15 -1.03
N TRP A 147 -21.34 16.43 -0.76
CA TRP A 147 -20.39 17.36 -0.11
C TRP A 147 -19.91 16.87 1.26
N ARG A 148 -20.79 16.28 2.07
CA ARG A 148 -20.43 15.74 3.40
C ARG A 148 -19.48 14.54 3.27
N LEU A 149 -19.63 13.74 2.22
CA LEU A 149 -18.71 12.64 1.87
C LEU A 149 -17.33 13.17 1.42
N VAL A 150 -17.30 14.19 0.55
CA VAL A 150 -16.04 14.87 0.15
C VAL A 150 -15.31 15.42 1.37
N ARG A 151 -16.00 16.17 2.24
CA ARG A 151 -15.42 16.74 3.48
C ARG A 151 -14.98 15.65 4.46
N TYR A 152 -15.64 14.51 4.47
CA TYR A 152 -15.30 13.36 5.33
C TYR A 152 -14.04 12.64 4.85
N GLN A 153 -13.93 12.25 3.58
CA GLN A 153 -12.70 11.64 3.07
C GLN A 153 -11.53 12.63 3.04
N GLY A 154 -11.76 13.90 2.69
CA GLY A 154 -10.73 14.95 2.79
C GLY A 154 -10.17 15.10 4.20
N ARG A 155 -11.00 14.95 5.25
CA ARG A 155 -10.55 14.88 6.64
C ARG A 155 -9.74 13.62 6.96
N ARG A 156 -10.00 12.48 6.32
CA ARG A 156 -9.18 11.26 6.44
C ARG A 156 -7.78 11.42 5.82
N LEU A 157 -7.60 12.30 4.83
CA LEU A 157 -6.26 12.70 4.34
C LEU A 157 -5.56 13.75 5.22
N GLY A 158 -6.27 14.40 6.14
CA GLY A 158 -5.71 15.43 7.04
C GLY A 158 -4.44 15.00 7.78
N PRO A 159 -4.40 13.82 8.45
CA PRO A 159 -3.19 13.33 9.10
C PRO A 159 -2.01 13.14 8.14
N LEU A 160 -2.26 12.74 6.88
CA LEU A 160 -1.23 12.56 5.86
C LEU A 160 -0.68 13.92 5.38
N LEU A 161 -1.55 14.93 5.23
CA LEU A 161 -1.13 16.31 4.94
C LEU A 161 -0.25 16.86 6.07
N VAL A 162 -0.63 16.71 7.32
CA VAL A 162 0.18 17.12 8.49
C VAL A 162 1.53 16.39 8.51
N LEU A 163 1.54 15.08 8.19
CA LEU A 163 2.75 14.25 8.19
C LEU A 163 3.83 14.72 7.19
N VAL A 164 3.44 15.41 6.10
CA VAL A 164 4.38 15.96 5.12
C VAL A 164 4.59 17.47 5.31
N ALA A 165 3.56 18.21 5.74
CA ALA A 165 3.63 19.67 5.89
C ALA A 165 4.43 20.12 7.14
N VAL A 166 4.34 19.41 8.26
CA VAL A 166 5.09 19.77 9.49
C VAL A 166 6.60 19.58 9.32
N PRO A 167 7.11 18.45 8.79
CA PRO A 167 8.52 18.34 8.44
C PRO A 167 8.97 19.39 7.42
N ALA A 168 8.14 19.73 6.41
CA ALA A 168 8.47 20.80 5.47
C ALA A 168 8.64 22.18 6.16
N PHE A 169 7.73 22.53 7.07
CA PHE A 169 7.85 23.76 7.87
C PHE A 169 9.13 23.77 8.71
N LEU A 170 9.51 22.63 9.30
CA LEU A 170 10.73 22.48 10.08
C LEU A 170 12.01 22.50 9.23
N MET A 171 11.99 22.01 7.98
CA MET A 171 13.13 22.20 7.06
C MET A 171 13.35 23.68 6.71
N ALA A 172 12.27 24.47 6.61
CA ALA A 172 12.33 25.90 6.30
C ALA A 172 12.80 26.78 7.47
N TYR A 173 12.31 26.51 8.69
CA TYR A 173 12.51 27.38 9.86
C TYR A 173 13.18 26.74 11.08
N GLY A 174 13.48 25.44 11.05
CA GLY A 174 14.21 24.72 12.10
C GLY A 174 15.70 25.06 12.11
N ASP A 175 16.02 26.34 12.31
CA ASP A 175 17.37 26.87 12.43
C ASP A 175 17.48 27.65 13.75
N PRO A 176 18.19 27.10 14.77
CA PRO A 176 18.47 27.84 16.00
C PRO A 176 19.45 29.00 15.81
N SER A 177 20.31 28.93 14.81
CA SER A 177 21.40 29.90 14.57
C SER A 177 20.99 31.09 13.71
N GLU A 178 20.20 30.85 12.65
CA GLU A 178 19.72 31.89 11.73
C GLU A 178 18.20 31.86 11.50
N PRO A 179 17.34 31.88 12.54
CA PRO A 179 15.89 31.75 12.36
C PRO A 179 15.32 32.85 11.43
N LEU A 180 15.71 34.10 11.65
CA LEU A 180 15.19 35.29 10.94
C LEU A 180 15.94 35.64 9.65
N ARG A 181 17.10 35.04 9.36
CA ARG A 181 17.85 35.36 8.13
C ARG A 181 17.16 34.75 6.91
N GLY A 182 17.03 35.54 5.84
CA GLY A 182 16.49 35.07 4.56
C GLY A 182 15.01 34.67 4.57
N LEU A 183 14.21 35.16 5.54
CA LEU A 183 12.79 34.80 5.71
C LEU A 183 12.00 34.79 4.39
N GLY A 184 12.07 35.86 3.58
CA GLY A 184 11.34 35.92 2.31
C GLY A 184 11.63 34.74 1.36
N ARG A 185 12.90 34.29 1.27
CA ARG A 185 13.31 33.14 0.45
C ARG A 185 12.86 31.80 1.09
N LYS A 186 12.96 31.66 2.41
CA LYS A 186 12.44 30.51 3.18
C LYS A 186 10.92 30.36 2.99
N THR A 187 10.15 31.44 3.20
CA THR A 187 8.69 31.48 3.05
C THR A 187 8.27 31.19 1.61
N ALA A 188 8.94 31.76 0.61
CA ALA A 188 8.59 31.54 -0.79
C ALA A 188 8.79 30.07 -1.22
N VAL A 189 9.92 29.45 -0.87
CA VAL A 189 10.17 28.04 -1.23
C VAL A 189 9.27 27.09 -0.44
N LEU A 190 9.02 27.36 0.85
CA LEU A 190 8.04 26.60 1.62
C LEU A 190 6.63 26.71 1.01
N GLY A 191 6.21 27.91 0.59
CA GLY A 191 4.92 28.14 -0.06
C GLY A 191 4.78 27.37 -1.37
N GLN A 192 5.81 27.39 -2.23
CA GLN A 192 5.88 26.59 -3.46
C GLN A 192 5.74 25.09 -3.17
N VAL A 193 6.43 24.58 -2.15
CA VAL A 193 6.39 23.16 -1.76
C VAL A 193 5.06 22.76 -1.15
N LEU A 194 4.50 23.54 -0.22
CA LEU A 194 3.17 23.26 0.37
C LEU A 194 2.07 23.31 -0.70
N LEU A 195 2.19 24.20 -1.69
CA LEU A 195 1.28 24.29 -2.83
C LEU A 195 1.38 23.05 -3.75
N LEU A 196 2.60 22.60 -4.08
CA LEU A 196 2.83 21.35 -4.84
C LEU A 196 2.26 20.13 -4.10
N LEU A 197 2.49 20.03 -2.79
CA LEU A 197 1.99 18.94 -1.94
C LEU A 197 0.47 18.95 -1.86
N GLY A 198 -0.15 20.12 -1.65
CA GLY A 198 -1.60 20.29 -1.64
C GLY A 198 -2.24 19.95 -2.99
N GLY A 199 -1.65 20.43 -4.10
CA GLY A 199 -2.07 20.08 -5.46
C GLY A 199 -1.98 18.58 -5.74
N THR A 200 -0.87 17.94 -5.36
CA THR A 200 -0.66 16.50 -5.54
C THR A 200 -1.64 15.67 -4.69
N ALA A 201 -1.82 16.03 -3.42
CA ALA A 201 -2.78 15.38 -2.54
C ALA A 201 -4.21 15.47 -3.09
N LEU A 202 -4.59 16.62 -3.66
CA LEU A 202 -5.90 16.83 -4.29
C LEU A 202 -6.03 16.06 -5.61
N ASP A 203 -5.00 16.02 -6.46
CA ASP A 203 -5.04 15.30 -7.74
C ASP A 203 -5.22 13.79 -7.53
N SER A 204 -4.45 13.22 -6.59
CA SER A 204 -4.58 11.83 -6.15
C SER A 204 -5.92 11.56 -5.47
N PHE A 205 -6.38 12.43 -4.57
CA PHE A 205 -7.69 12.30 -3.91
C PHE A 205 -8.82 12.17 -4.93
N VAL A 206 -8.85 13.05 -5.93
CA VAL A 206 -9.85 13.01 -6.99
C VAL A 206 -9.66 11.76 -7.85
N HIS A 207 -8.43 11.42 -8.24
CA HIS A 207 -8.20 10.31 -9.16
C HIS A 207 -8.59 8.96 -8.55
N PHE A 208 -8.14 8.65 -7.32
CA PHE A 208 -8.54 7.43 -6.61
C PHE A 208 -10.01 7.48 -6.20
N GLY A 209 -10.52 8.61 -5.71
CA GLY A 209 -11.92 8.75 -5.29
C GLY A 209 -12.94 8.50 -6.39
N THR A 210 -12.58 8.70 -7.66
CA THR A 210 -13.43 8.40 -8.84
C THR A 210 -13.15 7.04 -9.49
N LEU A 211 -12.19 6.25 -9.00
CA LEU A 211 -11.64 5.10 -9.72
C LEU A 211 -12.58 3.90 -9.84
N GLY A 212 -13.47 3.69 -8.86
CA GLY A 212 -14.24 2.45 -8.68
C GLY A 212 -14.94 1.93 -9.94
N THR A 213 -15.61 2.79 -10.69
CA THR A 213 -16.33 2.38 -11.92
C THR A 213 -15.39 1.90 -13.04
N ARG A 214 -14.19 2.47 -13.13
CA ARG A 214 -13.15 2.04 -14.09
C ARG A 214 -12.51 0.72 -13.66
N SER A 215 -12.23 0.58 -12.37
CA SER A 215 -11.72 -0.68 -11.80
C SER A 215 -12.74 -1.82 -11.95
N GLN A 216 -14.02 -1.54 -11.75
CA GLN A 216 -15.11 -2.50 -11.96
C GLN A 216 -15.19 -2.98 -13.41
N ALA A 217 -15.17 -2.06 -14.39
CA ALA A 217 -15.19 -2.40 -15.80
C ALA A 217 -13.96 -3.23 -16.25
N TRP A 218 -12.81 -3.08 -15.59
CA TRP A 218 -11.63 -3.93 -15.81
C TRP A 218 -11.72 -5.29 -15.10
N HIS A 219 -12.37 -5.36 -13.94
CA HIS A 219 -12.63 -6.63 -13.25
C HIS A 219 -13.59 -7.51 -14.06
N GLU A 220 -14.68 -6.93 -14.57
CA GLU A 220 -15.71 -7.59 -15.38
C GLU A 220 -15.31 -7.83 -16.85
N GLY A 221 -14.06 -7.57 -17.24
CA GLY A 221 -13.57 -7.74 -18.62
C GLY A 221 -14.14 -6.79 -19.67
N ARG A 222 -15.09 -5.90 -19.31
CA ARG A 222 -15.68 -4.86 -20.18
C ARG A 222 -14.66 -3.80 -20.65
N ALA A 223 -13.49 -3.72 -20.01
CA ALA A 223 -12.38 -2.86 -20.39
C ALA A 223 -11.03 -3.56 -20.13
N GLY A 224 -9.97 -3.09 -20.79
CA GLY A 224 -8.61 -3.63 -20.63
C GLY A 224 -8.27 -4.82 -21.54
N GLN A 225 -9.07 -5.09 -22.56
CA GLN A 225 -8.88 -6.20 -23.53
C GLN A 225 -7.50 -6.22 -24.22
N TRP A 226 -6.84 -5.07 -24.40
CA TRP A 226 -5.47 -5.01 -24.91
C TRP A 226 -4.45 -5.58 -23.90
N TYR A 227 -4.67 -5.34 -22.61
CA TYR A 227 -3.82 -5.84 -21.54
C TYR A 227 -4.08 -7.32 -21.30
N ALA A 228 -5.34 -7.76 -21.31
CA ALA A 228 -5.70 -9.18 -21.25
C ALA A 228 -4.95 -9.99 -22.33
N ARG A 229 -5.02 -9.54 -23.59
CA ARG A 229 -4.25 -10.12 -24.70
C ARG A 229 -2.73 -10.06 -24.48
N ALA A 230 -2.17 -8.94 -24.02
CA ALA A 230 -0.73 -8.85 -23.74
C ALA A 230 -0.26 -9.84 -22.64
N VAL A 231 -1.10 -10.12 -21.63
CA VAL A 231 -0.81 -11.14 -20.62
C VAL A 231 -0.98 -12.56 -21.18
N GLU A 232 -2.07 -12.83 -21.89
CA GLU A 232 -2.45 -14.15 -22.40
C GLU A 232 -1.58 -14.63 -23.57
N GLU A 233 -1.30 -13.74 -24.55
CA GLU A 233 -0.56 -14.06 -25.78
C GLU A 233 0.97 -14.04 -25.62
N LYS A 234 1.48 -13.25 -24.66
CA LYS A 234 2.94 -12.97 -24.53
C LYS A 234 3.52 -13.27 -23.15
N GLY A 235 2.70 -13.63 -22.16
CA GLY A 235 3.12 -13.73 -20.77
C GLY A 235 3.53 -12.39 -20.12
N GLN A 236 3.36 -11.26 -20.83
CA GLN A 236 3.84 -9.94 -20.41
C GLN A 236 2.82 -9.26 -19.50
N GLY A 237 2.65 -9.82 -18.30
CA GLY A 237 1.67 -9.37 -17.32
C GLY A 237 2.19 -9.29 -15.89
N LEU A 238 1.70 -8.31 -15.14
CA LEU A 238 1.80 -8.31 -13.69
C LEU A 238 0.77 -9.29 -13.10
N ASN A 239 1.19 -10.13 -12.17
CA ASN A 239 0.33 -11.07 -11.44
C ASN A 239 -0.55 -10.31 -10.42
N LEU A 240 -1.57 -9.62 -10.93
CA LEU A 240 -2.50 -8.77 -10.22
C LEU A 240 -3.93 -8.99 -10.75
N PRO A 241 -4.97 -9.00 -9.89
CA PRO A 241 -6.37 -8.96 -10.31
C PRO A 241 -6.64 -7.82 -11.29
N ARG A 242 -7.37 -8.09 -12.40
CA ARG A 242 -7.57 -7.14 -13.52
C ARG A 242 -8.08 -5.78 -13.08
N GLY A 243 -8.99 -5.73 -12.10
CA GLY A 243 -9.52 -4.48 -11.52
C GLY A 243 -8.49 -3.60 -10.77
N LEU A 244 -7.34 -4.14 -10.35
CA LEU A 244 -6.26 -3.35 -9.75
C LEU A 244 -5.33 -2.70 -10.78
N VAL A 245 -5.36 -3.11 -12.04
CA VAL A 245 -4.52 -2.53 -13.09
C VAL A 245 -4.83 -1.03 -13.30
N PRO A 246 -6.09 -0.57 -13.30
CA PRO A 246 -6.42 0.85 -13.22
C PRO A 246 -5.88 1.57 -11.96
N ALA A 247 -5.80 0.90 -10.80
CA ALA A 247 -5.24 1.50 -9.58
C ALA A 247 -3.73 1.66 -9.68
N LEU A 248 -3.03 0.70 -10.31
CA LEU A 248 -1.61 0.83 -10.61
C LEU A 248 -1.37 1.98 -11.60
N PHE A 249 -2.12 2.06 -12.70
CA PHE A 249 -1.99 3.16 -13.66
C PHE A 249 -2.35 4.53 -13.04
N ALA A 250 -3.33 4.60 -12.14
CA ALA A 250 -3.63 5.81 -11.37
C ALA A 250 -2.45 6.21 -10.46
N THR A 251 -1.85 5.24 -9.77
CA THR A 251 -0.65 5.42 -8.94
C THR A 251 0.51 5.99 -9.75
N THR A 252 0.85 5.34 -10.88
CA THR A 252 1.92 5.80 -11.78
C THR A 252 1.63 7.19 -12.33
N ARG A 253 0.39 7.45 -12.80
CA ARG A 253 -0.01 8.76 -13.32
C ARG A 253 0.17 9.86 -12.27
N CYS A 254 -0.36 9.68 -11.06
CA CYS A 254 -0.26 10.68 -10.00
C CYS A 254 1.20 10.94 -9.63
N PHE A 255 2.03 9.89 -9.57
CA PHE A 255 3.47 10.05 -9.34
C PHE A 255 4.15 10.84 -10.46
N THR A 256 3.98 10.44 -11.73
CA THR A 256 4.61 11.13 -12.88
C THR A 256 4.18 12.59 -12.99
N VAL A 257 2.88 12.91 -12.78
CA VAL A 257 2.38 14.29 -12.80
C VAL A 257 3.00 15.12 -11.66
N ALA A 258 3.06 14.57 -10.45
CA ALA A 258 3.62 15.26 -9.29
C ALA A 258 5.14 15.47 -9.40
N VAL A 259 5.88 14.44 -9.84
CA VAL A 259 7.32 14.54 -10.12
C VAL A 259 7.58 15.56 -11.23
N GLY A 260 6.78 15.56 -12.31
CA GLY A 260 6.84 16.59 -13.35
C GLY A 260 6.65 18.01 -12.80
N ALA A 261 5.67 18.21 -11.91
CA ALA A 261 5.45 19.51 -11.27
C ALA A 261 6.62 19.92 -10.35
N VAL A 262 7.18 18.99 -9.57
CA VAL A 262 8.37 19.23 -8.72
C VAL A 262 9.60 19.57 -9.56
N LEU A 263 9.83 18.88 -10.67
CA LEU A 263 10.95 19.13 -11.59
C LEU A 263 10.79 20.49 -12.29
N LEU A 264 9.60 20.83 -12.78
CA LEU A 264 9.32 22.14 -13.38
C LEU A 264 9.49 23.29 -12.38
N THR A 265 9.02 23.13 -11.14
CA THR A 265 9.24 24.12 -10.06
C THR A 265 10.72 24.27 -9.74
N THR A 266 11.47 23.16 -9.71
CA THR A 266 12.92 23.19 -9.47
C THR A 266 13.66 23.89 -10.60
N ALA A 267 13.38 23.56 -11.86
CA ALA A 267 13.98 24.20 -13.03
C ALA A 267 13.66 25.70 -13.11
N ALA A 268 12.40 26.09 -12.88
CA ALA A 268 12.00 27.49 -12.85
C ALA A 268 12.71 28.29 -11.74
N ALA A 269 12.96 27.67 -10.58
CA ALA A 269 13.70 28.30 -9.50
C ALA A 269 15.22 28.41 -9.79
N GLN A 270 15.82 27.39 -10.43
CA GLN A 270 17.24 27.43 -10.81
C GLN A 270 17.53 28.45 -11.93
N LEU A 271 16.59 28.68 -12.84
CA LEU A 271 16.68 29.72 -13.88
C LEU A 271 16.50 31.16 -13.34
N GLY A 272 16.53 31.37 -12.02
CA GLY A 272 16.27 32.66 -11.37
C GLY A 272 14.82 33.15 -11.44
N ARG A 273 13.93 32.45 -12.17
CA ARG A 273 12.54 32.83 -12.43
C ARG A 273 11.62 32.43 -11.27
N GLY A 274 11.92 32.93 -10.07
CA GLY A 274 11.25 32.55 -8.81
C GLY A 274 9.73 32.73 -8.78
N PHE A 275 9.17 33.60 -9.62
CA PHE A 275 7.71 33.70 -9.82
C PHE A 275 7.14 32.47 -10.56
N LEU A 276 7.79 32.01 -11.63
CA LEU A 276 7.34 30.85 -12.42
C LEU A 276 7.38 29.55 -11.62
N ALA A 277 8.22 29.46 -10.58
CA ALA A 277 8.28 28.30 -9.69
C ALA A 277 6.96 28.02 -8.92
N TRP A 278 6.06 29.01 -8.81
CA TRP A 278 4.71 28.82 -8.28
C TRP A 278 3.74 28.18 -9.29
N MET A 279 3.96 28.34 -10.59
CA MET A 279 3.00 27.96 -11.63
C MET A 279 2.65 26.46 -11.65
N PRO A 280 3.60 25.51 -11.54
CA PRO A 280 3.26 24.08 -11.55
C PRO A 280 2.35 23.68 -10.38
N GLY A 281 2.57 24.26 -9.19
CA GLY A 281 1.70 24.07 -8.03
C GLY A 281 0.31 24.67 -8.21
N LEU A 282 0.22 25.91 -8.72
CA LEU A 282 -1.06 26.57 -9.01
C LEU A 282 -1.88 25.80 -10.06
N LEU A 283 -1.24 25.38 -11.16
CA LEU A 283 -1.86 24.63 -12.25
C LEU A 283 -2.34 23.26 -11.77
N LEU A 284 -1.53 22.52 -11.00
CA LEU A 284 -1.91 21.22 -10.45
C LEU A 284 -3.09 21.33 -9.46
N LEU A 285 -3.05 22.32 -8.55
CA LEU A 285 -4.15 22.56 -7.61
C LEU A 285 -5.44 23.00 -8.32
N GLY A 286 -5.35 23.90 -9.30
CA GLY A 286 -6.49 24.36 -10.10
C GLY A 286 -7.09 23.25 -10.97
N TRP A 287 -6.26 22.42 -11.59
CA TRP A 287 -6.70 21.24 -12.33
C TRP A 287 -7.41 20.21 -11.43
N ALA A 288 -6.79 19.85 -10.30
CA ALA A 288 -7.38 18.93 -9.35
C ALA A 288 -8.69 19.48 -8.74
N GLY A 289 -8.72 20.77 -8.42
CA GLY A 289 -9.90 21.48 -7.91
C GLY A 289 -11.05 21.55 -8.91
N THR A 290 -10.78 21.84 -10.18
CA THR A 290 -11.80 21.85 -11.24
C THR A 290 -12.33 20.44 -11.55
N ARG A 291 -11.48 19.39 -11.49
CA ARG A 291 -11.95 18.00 -11.51
C ARG A 291 -12.84 17.68 -10.31
N LEU A 292 -12.42 18.01 -9.08
CA LEU A 292 -13.27 17.80 -7.89
C LEU A 292 -14.62 18.52 -8.01
N TRP A 293 -14.62 19.77 -8.50
CA TRP A 293 -15.82 20.56 -8.67
C TRP A 293 -16.83 19.93 -9.63
N ARG A 294 -16.35 19.29 -10.71
CA ARG A 294 -17.19 18.52 -11.65
C ARG A 294 -17.78 17.27 -11.01
N HIS A 295 -16.99 16.53 -10.22
CA HIS A 295 -17.44 15.28 -9.59
C HIS A 295 -18.23 15.46 -8.28
N ARG A 296 -18.15 16.62 -7.60
CA ARG A 296 -18.71 16.84 -6.24
C ARG A 296 -20.20 16.51 -6.09
N ALA A 297 -20.98 16.64 -7.17
CA ALA A 297 -22.43 16.46 -7.15
C ALA A 297 -22.87 14.98 -7.18
N ALA A 298 -22.04 14.10 -7.77
CA ALA A 298 -22.26 12.65 -7.85
C ALA A 298 -21.21 11.85 -7.04
N TYR A 299 -20.58 12.51 -6.07
CA TYR A 299 -19.49 11.94 -5.28
C TYR A 299 -19.95 10.82 -4.33
N ASP A 300 -21.23 10.75 -4.01
CA ASP A 300 -21.88 9.61 -3.36
C ASP A 300 -21.68 8.31 -4.17
N ARG A 301 -22.00 8.33 -5.47
CA ARG A 301 -21.84 7.18 -6.35
C ARG A 301 -20.37 6.76 -6.45
N HIS A 302 -19.48 7.75 -6.63
CA HIS A 302 -18.04 7.52 -6.67
C HIS A 302 -17.50 6.93 -5.35
N PHE A 303 -17.93 7.45 -4.19
CA PHE A 303 -17.56 6.97 -2.86
C PHE A 303 -17.99 5.53 -2.63
N TYR A 304 -19.25 5.18 -2.91
CA TYR A 304 -19.77 3.83 -2.68
C TYR A 304 -19.18 2.81 -3.66
N HIS A 305 -19.12 3.10 -4.97
CA HIS A 305 -18.51 2.17 -5.94
C HIS A 305 -17.03 1.91 -5.65
N THR A 306 -16.25 2.96 -5.34
CA THR A 306 -14.82 2.80 -5.04
C THR A 306 -14.63 2.03 -3.73
N THR A 307 -15.44 2.30 -2.70
CA THR A 307 -15.38 1.55 -1.44
C THR A 307 -15.76 0.08 -1.61
N ALA A 308 -16.81 -0.24 -2.37
CA ALA A 308 -17.24 -1.60 -2.64
C ALA A 308 -16.15 -2.39 -3.39
N PHE A 309 -15.61 -1.83 -4.48
CA PHE A 309 -14.54 -2.46 -5.26
C PHE A 309 -13.29 -2.78 -4.41
N TYR A 310 -12.83 -1.83 -3.59
CA TYR A 310 -11.69 -2.08 -2.71
C TYR A 310 -12.02 -3.05 -1.56
N ALA A 311 -13.27 -3.10 -1.08
CA ALA A 311 -13.69 -4.09 -0.09
C ALA A 311 -13.70 -5.51 -0.66
N GLU A 312 -14.20 -5.69 -1.88
CA GLU A 312 -14.20 -6.96 -2.61
C GLU A 312 -12.77 -7.48 -2.84
N VAL A 313 -11.89 -6.62 -3.37
CA VAL A 313 -10.55 -7.02 -3.81
C VAL A 313 -9.52 -7.09 -2.67
N LEU A 314 -9.61 -6.24 -1.64
CA LEU A 314 -8.69 -6.28 -0.49
C LEU A 314 -9.22 -7.09 0.70
N GLY A 315 -10.55 -7.07 0.92
CA GLY A 315 -11.18 -7.81 2.02
C GLY A 315 -11.18 -9.33 1.81
N GLY A 316 -10.84 -9.79 0.61
CA GLY A 316 -10.92 -11.21 0.24
C GLY A 316 -12.37 -11.63 0.07
N GLY A 317 -13.08 -10.98 -0.86
CA GLY A 317 -14.39 -11.41 -1.32
C GLY A 317 -14.41 -12.90 -1.68
N THR A 318 -15.59 -13.52 -1.64
CA THR A 318 -15.79 -14.97 -1.69
C THR A 318 -15.56 -15.57 -3.08
N VAL A 319 -14.33 -15.47 -3.58
CA VAL A 319 -13.77 -16.35 -4.60
C VAL A 319 -13.90 -17.77 -4.05
N ALA A 320 -14.68 -18.60 -4.75
CA ALA A 320 -15.00 -19.95 -4.32
C ALA A 320 -13.72 -20.74 -3.98
N ALA A 321 -13.76 -21.50 -2.89
CA ALA A 321 -12.59 -22.22 -2.38
C ALA A 321 -12.19 -23.44 -3.24
N THR A 322 -12.95 -23.73 -4.30
CA THR A 322 -12.85 -24.91 -5.18
C THR A 322 -11.48 -25.04 -5.87
N ASP A 323 -10.91 -23.93 -6.33
CA ASP A 323 -9.74 -23.94 -7.24
C ASP A 323 -8.46 -23.43 -6.57
N ARG A 324 -8.33 -23.62 -5.25
CA ARG A 324 -7.08 -23.35 -4.53
C ARG A 324 -6.06 -24.46 -4.76
N ALA A 325 -5.37 -24.37 -5.89
CA ALA A 325 -4.12 -25.10 -6.10
C ALA A 325 -3.19 -24.98 -4.87
N PRO A 326 -2.49 -26.05 -4.47
CA PRO A 326 -1.64 -26.04 -3.28
C PRO A 326 -0.58 -24.94 -3.40
N VAL A 327 -0.36 -24.27 -2.27
CA VAL A 327 0.53 -23.11 -2.20
C VAL A 327 2.00 -23.54 -2.39
N PRO A 328 2.73 -22.99 -3.39
CA PRO A 328 4.17 -23.16 -3.47
C PRO A 328 4.84 -22.31 -2.38
N TYR A 329 5.06 -22.91 -1.21
CA TYR A 329 5.78 -22.26 -0.10
C TYR A 329 7.30 -22.37 -0.23
N ASP A 330 7.82 -23.21 -1.14
CA ASP A 330 9.26 -23.50 -1.29
C ASP A 330 10.12 -22.34 -1.79
N ALA A 331 9.49 -21.26 -2.28
CA ALA A 331 10.16 -19.97 -2.48
C ALA A 331 10.77 -19.39 -1.19
N LEU A 332 10.35 -19.84 0.00
CA LEU A 332 10.93 -19.49 1.29
C LEU A 332 12.18 -20.35 1.61
N TYR A 333 13.21 -20.26 0.76
CA TYR A 333 14.45 -21.03 0.89
C TYR A 333 15.17 -20.79 2.23
N TRP A 334 15.08 -19.58 2.79
CA TRP A 334 15.68 -19.20 4.07
C TRP A 334 14.91 -19.70 5.31
N VAL A 335 13.79 -20.41 5.13
CA VAL A 335 12.93 -20.87 6.21
C VAL A 335 12.98 -22.40 6.31
N PRO A 336 13.32 -22.97 7.49
CA PRO A 336 13.26 -24.40 7.74
C PRO A 336 11.88 -25.00 7.43
N SER A 337 11.85 -26.21 6.86
CA SER A 337 10.64 -26.89 6.37
C SER A 337 9.49 -26.87 7.39
N ARG A 338 9.78 -27.18 8.66
CA ARG A 338 8.85 -27.18 9.79
C ARG A 338 8.01 -25.90 9.93
N TRP A 339 8.58 -24.73 9.67
CA TRP A 339 7.90 -23.43 9.81
C TRP A 339 7.50 -22.81 8.47
N ARG A 340 7.88 -23.42 7.35
CA ARG A 340 7.75 -22.85 6.00
C ARG A 340 6.29 -22.52 5.61
N PRO A 341 5.29 -23.41 5.82
CA PRO A 341 3.90 -23.09 5.46
C PRO A 341 3.28 -21.97 6.31
N ALA A 342 3.52 -22.00 7.64
CA ALA A 342 3.01 -20.99 8.56
C ALA A 342 3.67 -19.62 8.35
N THR A 343 4.96 -19.60 8.04
CA THR A 343 5.70 -18.37 7.70
C THR A 343 5.17 -17.77 6.41
N TRP A 344 4.92 -18.58 5.37
CA TRP A 344 4.33 -18.11 4.11
C TRP A 344 2.94 -17.49 4.32
N ALA A 345 2.07 -18.16 5.09
CA ALA A 345 0.73 -17.67 5.37
C ALA A 345 0.79 -16.33 6.14
N SER A 346 1.66 -16.24 7.14
CA SER A 346 1.91 -15.05 7.93
C SER A 346 2.42 -13.87 7.08
N VAL A 347 3.42 -14.09 6.21
CA VAL A 347 3.92 -13.05 5.29
C VAL A 347 2.81 -12.57 4.36
N ARG A 348 2.02 -13.48 3.76
CA ARG A 348 0.88 -13.09 2.91
C ARG A 348 -0.23 -12.33 3.64
N GLN A 349 -0.54 -12.66 4.90
CA GLN A 349 -1.51 -11.90 5.68
C GLN A 349 -0.99 -10.49 6.03
N LEU A 350 0.29 -10.37 6.34
CA LEU A 350 0.91 -9.12 6.75
C LEU A 350 1.15 -8.17 5.56
N ASP A 351 1.66 -8.67 4.43
CA ASP A 351 1.92 -7.85 3.23
C ASP A 351 0.60 -7.37 2.56
N ARG A 352 -0.54 -8.05 2.81
CA ARG A 352 -1.90 -7.57 2.47
C ARG A 352 -2.35 -6.36 3.33
N ARG A 353 -1.72 -6.13 4.48
CA ARG A 353 -2.11 -5.10 5.47
C ARG A 353 -1.15 -3.91 5.46
N LEU A 354 0.15 -4.18 5.31
CA LEU A 354 1.20 -3.16 5.25
C LEU A 354 2.17 -3.49 4.10
N PRO A 355 2.45 -2.55 3.18
CA PRO A 355 3.42 -2.74 2.12
C PRO A 355 4.87 -2.60 2.65
N LEU A 356 5.24 -3.38 3.68
CA LEU A 356 6.46 -3.17 4.46
C LEU A 356 7.72 -3.11 3.60
N GLY A 357 7.86 -3.95 2.57
CA GLY A 357 9.04 -3.90 1.69
C GLY A 357 9.28 -2.52 1.05
N ARG A 358 8.21 -1.79 0.72
CA ARG A 358 8.33 -0.41 0.20
C ARG A 358 8.72 0.58 1.30
N LEU A 359 8.19 0.41 2.52
CA LEU A 359 8.50 1.26 3.66
C LEU A 359 9.93 1.04 4.16
N VAL A 360 10.39 -0.21 4.20
CA VAL A 360 11.78 -0.59 4.53
C VAL A 360 12.74 -0.04 3.47
N ALA A 361 12.43 -0.15 2.17
CA ALA A 361 13.27 0.43 1.12
C ALA A 361 13.37 1.97 1.24
N VAL A 362 12.24 2.66 1.47
CA VAL A 362 12.24 4.13 1.69
C VAL A 362 13.01 4.52 2.95
N ALA A 363 12.96 3.72 4.02
CA ALA A 363 13.76 3.96 5.22
C ALA A 363 15.27 3.81 4.97
N HIS A 364 15.69 2.84 4.14
CA HIS A 364 17.11 2.69 3.79
C HIS A 364 17.61 3.78 2.83
N LEU A 365 16.75 4.31 1.94
CA LEU A 365 17.06 5.53 1.19
C LEU A 365 17.24 6.75 2.12
N GLY A 366 16.44 6.84 3.19
CA GLY A 366 16.59 7.86 4.24
C GLY A 366 17.91 7.72 5.02
N LEU A 367 18.28 6.49 5.38
CA LEU A 367 19.59 6.18 5.99
C LEU A 367 20.75 6.63 5.10
N TRP A 368 20.74 6.25 3.82
CA TRP A 368 21.79 6.63 2.86
C TRP A 368 21.91 8.14 2.76
N LEU A 369 20.78 8.87 2.70
CA LEU A 369 20.79 10.33 2.70
C LEU A 369 21.41 10.92 3.99
N PHE A 370 21.16 10.34 5.16
CA PHE A 370 21.79 10.78 6.42
C PHE A 370 23.31 10.56 6.42
N CYS A 371 23.76 9.39 5.95
CA CYS A 371 25.20 9.09 5.82
C CYS A 371 25.88 10.04 4.84
N ILE A 372 25.33 10.21 3.63
CA ILE A 372 25.84 11.13 2.59
C ILE A 372 25.85 12.59 3.07
N ARG A 373 24.92 12.98 3.93
CA ARG A 373 24.84 14.34 4.50
C ARG A 373 25.73 14.56 5.74
N GLY A 374 26.49 13.55 6.19
CA GLY A 374 27.37 13.67 7.35
C GLY A 374 26.62 13.83 8.69
N VAL A 375 25.39 13.32 8.79
CA VAL A 375 24.57 13.43 10.01
C VAL A 375 25.23 12.67 11.17
N ALA A 376 25.20 13.25 12.36
CA ALA A 376 25.92 12.74 13.54
C ALA A 376 25.61 11.26 13.86
N PRO A 377 26.62 10.41 14.19
CA PRO A 377 26.42 8.97 14.36
C PRO A 377 25.33 8.56 15.36
N ALA A 378 25.15 9.31 16.46
CA ALA A 378 24.09 9.06 17.44
C ALA A 378 22.67 9.17 16.85
N VAL A 379 22.47 10.05 15.88
CA VAL A 379 21.20 10.21 15.15
C VAL A 379 20.96 9.01 14.23
N ILE A 380 22.00 8.58 13.51
CA ILE A 380 21.93 7.42 12.62
C ILE A 380 21.65 6.14 13.41
N THR A 381 22.25 5.98 14.60
CA THR A 381 21.94 4.92 15.56
C THR A 381 20.48 4.97 16.03
N THR A 382 19.98 6.14 16.43
CA THR A 382 18.57 6.31 16.82
C THR A 382 17.61 5.98 15.66
N TYR A 383 17.95 6.41 14.45
CA TYR A 383 17.17 6.14 13.24
C TYR A 383 17.10 4.64 12.92
N LEU A 384 18.23 3.93 12.97
CA LEU A 384 18.29 2.50 12.75
C LEU A 384 17.48 1.72 13.79
N LEU A 385 17.57 2.08 15.08
CA LEU A 385 16.73 1.50 16.13
C LEU A 385 15.24 1.69 15.84
N VAL A 386 14.81 2.89 15.45
CA VAL A 386 13.41 3.19 15.11
C VAL A 386 12.95 2.37 13.90
N VAL A 387 13.75 2.30 12.84
CA VAL A 387 13.42 1.55 11.61
C VAL A 387 13.32 0.05 11.89
N MET A 388 14.30 -0.54 12.58
CA MET A 388 14.27 -1.96 12.94
C MET A 388 13.11 -2.29 13.87
N THR A 389 12.92 -1.50 14.94
CA THR A 389 11.85 -1.73 15.93
C THR A 389 10.49 -1.61 15.27
N GLY A 390 10.27 -0.60 14.43
CA GLY A 390 9.03 -0.46 13.66
C GLY A 390 8.78 -1.61 12.68
N GLN A 391 9.83 -2.11 12.02
CA GLN A 391 9.74 -3.25 11.11
C GLN A 391 9.35 -4.55 11.83
N VAL A 392 9.96 -4.87 12.98
CA VAL A 392 9.63 -6.11 13.73
C VAL A 392 8.33 -5.97 14.53
N ALA A 393 7.99 -4.77 15.00
CA ALA A 393 6.74 -4.51 15.72
C ALA A 393 5.50 -4.71 14.83
N ALA A 394 5.63 -4.55 13.51
CA ALA A 394 4.56 -4.88 12.56
C ALA A 394 4.13 -6.36 12.62
N CYS A 395 4.97 -7.25 13.12
CA CYS A 395 4.63 -8.66 13.39
C CYS A 395 3.49 -8.81 14.40
N ALA A 396 3.28 -7.82 15.29
CA ALA A 396 2.15 -7.79 16.22
C ALA A 396 0.77 -7.80 15.53
N LEU A 397 0.69 -7.39 14.25
CA LEU A 397 -0.56 -7.51 13.48
C LEU A 397 -1.01 -8.97 13.29
N LEU A 398 -0.09 -9.94 13.35
CA LEU A 398 -0.40 -11.38 13.27
C LEU A 398 -1.04 -11.90 14.56
N GLY A 399 -0.78 -11.26 15.71
CA GLY A 399 -1.45 -11.57 16.98
C GLY A 399 -2.89 -11.02 17.10
N THR A 400 -3.41 -10.39 16.04
CA THR A 400 -4.79 -9.85 16.00
C THR A 400 -5.77 -10.86 15.42
N ASP A 401 -6.95 -11.01 16.02
CA ASP A 401 -7.98 -11.95 15.54
C ASP A 401 -8.42 -11.69 14.09
N ALA A 402 -8.31 -10.44 13.63
CA ALA A 402 -8.58 -10.06 12.25
C ALA A 402 -7.52 -10.56 11.24
N ALA A 403 -6.31 -10.95 11.69
CA ALA A 403 -5.33 -11.65 10.84
C ALA A 403 -5.62 -13.15 10.88
N ALA A 404 -5.66 -13.72 12.09
CA ALA A 404 -6.10 -15.09 12.33
C ALA A 404 -6.72 -15.19 13.74
N PRO A 405 -7.95 -15.72 13.89
CA PRO A 405 -8.57 -15.88 15.20
C PRO A 405 -7.71 -16.72 16.15
N ARG A 406 -7.60 -16.32 17.42
CA ARG A 406 -6.78 -17.02 18.42
C ARG A 406 -6.99 -18.55 18.50
N PRO A 407 -8.22 -19.11 18.40
CA PRO A 407 -8.41 -20.57 18.37
C PRO A 407 -7.74 -21.24 17.17
N PHE A 408 -7.81 -20.62 15.99
CA PHE A 408 -7.15 -21.13 14.77
C PHE A 408 -5.63 -21.10 14.90
N GLN A 409 -5.05 -20.02 15.46
CA GLN A 409 -3.60 -19.96 15.66
C GLN A 409 -3.11 -21.09 16.60
N ARG A 410 -3.85 -21.37 17.69
CA ARG A 410 -3.53 -22.47 18.62
C ARG A 410 -3.68 -23.86 18.01
N ALA A 411 -4.66 -24.07 17.12
CA ALA A 411 -4.87 -25.35 16.45
C ALA A 411 -3.80 -25.66 15.39
N MET A 412 -3.18 -24.64 14.79
CA MET A 412 -2.22 -24.80 13.69
C MET A 412 -0.83 -25.30 14.11
N GLN A 413 -0.27 -24.79 15.22
CA GLN A 413 1.08 -25.17 15.69
C GLN A 413 1.34 -24.74 17.14
N SER A 414 2.43 -25.25 17.73
CA SER A 414 2.79 -24.96 19.13
C SER A 414 3.22 -23.51 19.37
N VAL A 415 3.24 -23.08 20.64
CA VAL A 415 3.76 -21.77 21.06
C VAL A 415 5.21 -21.56 20.59
N GLY A 416 6.08 -22.58 20.73
CA GLY A 416 7.47 -22.48 20.25
C GLY A 416 7.56 -22.36 18.73
N ASP A 417 6.69 -23.04 18.00
CA ASP A 417 6.60 -22.96 16.54
C ASP A 417 6.07 -21.62 16.04
N TRP A 418 5.21 -20.95 16.82
CA TRP A 418 4.83 -19.56 16.56
C TRP A 418 5.97 -18.57 16.77
N VAL A 419 6.81 -18.75 17.80
CA VAL A 419 8.03 -17.94 17.97
C VAL A 419 8.99 -18.17 16.80
N GLY A 420 9.23 -19.42 16.40
CA GLY A 420 10.03 -19.74 15.21
C GLY A 420 9.48 -19.07 13.95
N THR A 421 8.21 -19.36 13.62
CA THR A 421 7.48 -18.77 12.49
C THR A 421 7.61 -17.24 12.46
N ARG A 422 7.27 -16.55 13.56
CA ARG A 422 7.28 -15.07 13.62
C ARG A 422 8.71 -14.50 13.58
N THR A 423 9.72 -15.25 14.03
CA THR A 423 11.13 -14.90 13.84
C THR A 423 11.50 -14.93 12.35
N PHE A 424 11.14 -15.98 11.61
CA PHE A 424 11.41 -16.07 10.17
C PHE A 424 10.57 -15.11 9.31
N VAL A 425 9.39 -14.69 9.77
CA VAL A 425 8.63 -13.55 9.21
C VAL A 425 9.43 -12.23 9.34
N ASN A 426 10.06 -12.00 10.48
CA ASN A 426 10.86 -10.79 10.74
C ASN A 426 12.17 -10.80 9.95
N LEU A 427 12.89 -11.93 9.95
CA LEU A 427 14.19 -12.09 9.28
C LEU A 427 14.14 -12.02 7.74
N ARG A 428 12.96 -11.97 7.10
CA ARG A 428 12.84 -11.83 5.63
C ARG A 428 13.49 -10.57 5.07
N TRP A 429 13.72 -9.55 5.90
CA TRP A 429 14.45 -8.33 5.53
C TRP A 429 15.91 -8.31 5.97
N PHE A 430 16.42 -9.37 6.64
CA PHE A 430 17.77 -9.41 7.19
C PHE A 430 18.85 -9.27 6.12
N GLY A 431 18.82 -10.10 5.07
CA GLY A 431 19.76 -10.03 3.95
C GLY A 431 19.76 -8.65 3.24
N PRO A 432 18.58 -8.14 2.80
CA PRO A 432 18.47 -6.79 2.22
C PRO A 432 18.96 -5.68 3.15
N HIS A 433 18.69 -5.77 4.46
CA HIS A 433 19.18 -4.81 5.44
C HIS A 433 20.71 -4.83 5.56
N VAL A 434 21.31 -6.01 5.77
CA VAL A 434 22.77 -6.16 5.87
C VAL A 434 23.45 -5.68 4.59
N GLY A 435 22.95 -6.07 3.41
CA GLY A 435 23.46 -5.55 2.14
C GLY A 435 23.35 -4.03 2.01
N SER A 436 22.25 -3.44 2.48
CA SER A 436 22.05 -1.99 2.51
C SER A 436 22.97 -1.25 3.48
N LEU A 437 23.50 -1.92 4.51
CA LEU A 437 24.53 -1.37 5.41
C LEU A 437 25.95 -1.61 4.88
N VAL A 438 26.21 -2.74 4.22
CA VAL A 438 27.46 -2.99 3.49
C VAL A 438 27.67 -1.90 2.43
N LEU A 439 26.63 -1.50 1.70
CA LEU A 439 26.70 -0.37 0.77
C LEU A 439 27.10 0.94 1.44
N VAL A 440 26.62 1.24 2.66
CA VAL A 440 27.06 2.42 3.42
C VAL A 440 28.53 2.32 3.78
N ALA A 441 29.00 1.15 4.21
CA ALA A 441 30.37 0.91 4.63
C ALA A 441 31.39 0.73 3.48
N LEU A 442 30.92 0.51 2.25
CA LEU A 442 31.76 0.47 1.04
C LEU A 442 31.89 1.83 0.34
N PHE A 443 30.94 2.74 0.54
CA PHE A 443 30.87 4.03 -0.16
C PHE A 443 30.96 5.25 0.78
N GLY A 444 31.50 5.09 2.00
CA GLY A 444 31.74 6.21 2.91
C GLY A 444 32.61 5.85 4.12
N ASP A 445 33.61 6.69 4.40
CA ASP A 445 34.70 6.42 5.35
C ASP A 445 34.27 6.42 6.84
N ALA A 446 33.04 6.84 7.13
CA ALA A 446 32.51 7.00 8.48
C ALA A 446 32.05 5.68 9.14
N TYR A 447 31.87 4.60 8.38
CA TYR A 447 31.30 3.33 8.87
C TYR A 447 32.02 2.12 8.29
N GLY A 448 32.45 1.18 9.14
CA GLY A 448 33.14 -0.05 8.71
C GLY A 448 32.31 -1.31 8.91
N LEU A 449 32.84 -2.45 8.44
CA LEU A 449 32.22 -3.78 8.62
C LEU A 449 31.86 -4.14 10.07
N PRO A 450 32.60 -3.74 11.14
CA PRO A 450 32.16 -3.97 12.52
C PRO A 450 30.81 -3.35 12.86
N TRP A 451 30.52 -2.14 12.36
CA TRP A 451 29.23 -1.45 12.54
C TRP A 451 28.10 -2.21 11.84
N VAL A 452 28.34 -2.73 10.63
CA VAL A 452 27.41 -3.63 9.93
C VAL A 452 27.11 -4.88 10.78
N GLY A 453 28.15 -5.48 11.38
CA GLY A 453 28.02 -6.63 12.28
C GLY A 453 27.18 -6.33 13.53
N THR A 454 27.38 -5.17 14.17
CA THR A 454 26.57 -4.71 15.30
C THR A 454 25.10 -4.62 14.92
N TRP A 455 24.77 -3.99 13.79
CA TRP A 455 23.37 -3.83 13.36
C TRP A 455 22.73 -5.14 12.90
N ALA A 456 23.49 -6.05 12.28
CA ALA A 456 23.03 -7.40 12.01
C ALA A 456 22.63 -8.12 13.33
N ALA A 457 23.47 -8.06 14.36
CA ALA A 457 23.16 -8.66 15.66
C ALA A 457 21.92 -8.02 16.32
N VAL A 458 21.79 -6.68 16.27
CA VAL A 458 20.61 -5.96 16.79
C VAL A 458 19.34 -6.34 16.03
N HIS A 459 19.37 -6.43 14.70
CA HIS A 459 18.22 -6.84 13.89
C HIS A 459 17.79 -8.29 14.18
N LEU A 460 18.75 -9.21 14.38
CA LEU A 460 18.48 -10.59 14.78
C LEU A 460 17.82 -10.65 16.18
N ALA A 461 18.41 -9.96 17.16
CA ALA A 461 17.88 -9.90 18.53
C ALA A 461 16.47 -9.30 18.59
N LEU A 462 16.22 -8.19 17.88
CA LEU A 462 14.90 -7.57 17.75
C LEU A 462 13.89 -8.50 17.05
N SER A 463 14.33 -9.26 16.04
CA SER A 463 13.47 -10.20 15.31
C SER A 463 12.96 -11.34 16.20
N VAL A 464 13.84 -11.90 17.03
CA VAL A 464 13.51 -12.96 18.01
C VAL A 464 12.68 -12.38 19.16
N GLY A 465 13.10 -11.25 19.75
CA GLY A 465 12.42 -10.63 20.88
C GLY A 465 10.98 -10.22 20.57
N ALA A 466 10.75 -9.59 19.41
CA ALA A 466 9.41 -9.25 18.96
C ALA A 466 8.55 -10.49 18.68
N ALA A 467 9.13 -11.54 18.08
CA ALA A 467 8.42 -12.79 17.83
C ALA A 467 7.99 -13.49 19.15
N ALA A 468 8.87 -13.51 20.15
CA ALA A 468 8.56 -14.02 21.48
C ALA A 468 7.46 -13.20 22.16
N ALA A 469 7.60 -11.87 22.22
CA ALA A 469 6.65 -10.98 22.89
C ALA A 469 5.23 -11.05 22.28
N VAL A 470 5.12 -11.04 20.94
CA VAL A 470 3.82 -11.19 20.25
C VAL A 470 3.18 -12.55 20.55
N THR A 471 3.97 -13.61 20.67
CA THR A 471 3.47 -14.98 20.91
C THR A 471 3.03 -15.20 22.35
N LEU A 472 3.74 -14.64 23.33
CA LEU A 472 3.29 -14.65 24.72
C LEU A 472 1.97 -13.86 24.89
N ALA A 473 1.81 -12.74 24.15
CA ALA A 473 0.60 -11.92 24.21
C ALA A 473 -0.64 -12.51 23.51
N ALA A 474 -0.47 -13.30 22.43
CA ALA A 474 -1.59 -13.85 21.65
C ALA A 474 -1.94 -15.31 22.02
N GLU A 475 -0.93 -16.17 22.26
CA GLU A 475 -1.11 -17.59 22.58
C GLU A 475 -0.78 -17.95 24.03
N GLY A 476 0.11 -17.22 24.70
CA GLY A 476 0.59 -17.56 26.05
C GLY A 476 -0.48 -17.46 27.15
N THR A 477 -1.24 -16.37 27.19
CA THR A 477 -2.18 -16.01 28.28
C THR A 477 -3.37 -16.96 28.49
N ALA A 478 -3.54 -17.98 27.64
CA ALA A 478 -4.63 -18.95 27.75
C ALA A 478 -4.20 -20.32 28.31
N ARG A 479 -2.90 -20.55 28.55
CA ARG A 479 -2.40 -21.72 29.30
C ARG A 479 -2.32 -21.50 30.82
N SER A 480 -2.68 -20.30 31.27
CA SER A 480 -2.80 -19.89 32.67
C SER A 480 -4.27 -19.71 33.09
N ALA A 481 -5.19 -20.20 32.26
CA ALA A 481 -6.65 -20.08 32.44
C ALA A 481 -7.38 -21.38 32.01
N ALA A 482 -6.62 -22.47 31.88
CA ALA A 482 -7.02 -23.84 31.57
C ALA A 482 -5.96 -24.77 32.19
#